data_AF-A0A2E7MIS7-F1
#
_entry.id   AF-A0A2E7MIS7-F1
#
_cell.length_a   1.000
_cell.length_b   1.000
_cell.length_c   1.000
_cell.angle_alpha   90.00
_cell.angle_beta   90.00
_cell.angle_gamma   90.00
#
_symmetry.space_group_name_H-M   'P 1'
#
loop_
_entity.id
_entity.type
_entity.pdbx_description
1 polymer ?
#
loop_
_entity_poly.entity_id
_entity_poly.type
_entity_poly.pdbx_seq_one_letter_code
_entity_poly.pdbx_strand_id
1 'polypeptide(L)'
;MSSNKKYWKNVEELSPGHEAAVTSLKHKEFIQEIPVDEFLGDKDTLESSSTTRRDFLKYVGFSTAAASLAACEGPVIKSIPYVVQPEQIIPGVANYYATAIANGYDFASLLIKTREGRPIKIECNSLAGENGTTNARVQASVLDLYDNQRLSGPLKDGERISWDAFYKEMGQKLEAVQDQNKAIVLLTQTFASPTTSKLISDFKKKYKNVEHIVYDAISESVAADAYQAKYGRRGLANYDFSKAKTIVSFGADFLGDWQGGGFDSAYAKARVPKNGAMSRHIQFESNMSLSGANADLRIPLKPSQQKLALARLYGKLSGTSVNVTLPAAIEAAVDAAAKEVSKAGANAVVLTGIQDLNAQGLVLEINALIKSNSFDPETLVLTRQGDDKAVSKLLKDMNSGNVGAVIMAGVNPVYTLPNASAFVEGLKKTVLSVCFSMKNDETASKTQYVGAAPHYLESWGDLEAKSSALN
;
A
#
# COMPACT_ATOMS: atom_id res chain seq x y z
N MET A 1 52.92 -30.28 -20.11
CA MET A 1 53.77 -30.65 -18.98
C MET A 1 53.00 -30.40 -17.70
N SER A 2 52.75 -31.46 -16.93
CA SER A 2 51.84 -31.52 -15.79
C SER A 2 52.31 -30.66 -14.62
N SER A 3 51.54 -29.63 -14.26
CA SER A 3 51.73 -28.84 -13.04
C SER A 3 50.99 -29.46 -11.85
N ASN A 4 51.13 -30.77 -11.61
CA ASN A 4 50.65 -31.37 -10.37
C ASN A 4 51.61 -30.97 -9.24
N LYS A 5 51.29 -29.87 -8.57
CA LYS A 5 51.98 -29.46 -7.33
C LYS A 5 51.68 -30.53 -6.27
N LYS A 6 52.67 -31.35 -5.93
CA LYS A 6 52.62 -32.29 -4.81
C LYS A 6 52.80 -31.45 -3.54
N TYR A 7 51.80 -31.45 -2.66
CA TYR A 7 51.88 -30.77 -1.36
C TYR A 7 52.18 -31.83 -0.29
N TRP A 8 53.39 -31.78 0.27
CA TRP A 8 53.81 -32.67 1.35
C TRP A 8 53.18 -32.21 2.67
N LYS A 9 52.57 -33.14 3.41
CA LYS A 9 51.90 -32.84 4.68
C LYS A 9 52.75 -33.19 5.90
N ASN A 10 53.80 -34.01 5.74
CA ASN A 10 54.75 -34.37 6.79
C ASN A 10 56.18 -34.54 6.22
N VAL A 11 57.17 -34.69 7.10
CA VAL A 11 58.60 -34.75 6.72
C VAL A 11 58.97 -36.13 6.17
N GLU A 12 58.22 -37.16 6.56
CA GLU A 12 58.43 -38.55 6.14
C GLU A 12 58.06 -38.77 4.66
N GLU A 13 57.11 -37.99 4.11
CA GLU A 13 56.73 -37.96 2.69
C GLU A 13 57.83 -37.41 1.75
N LEU A 14 58.90 -36.84 2.30
CA LEU A 14 60.05 -36.30 1.56
C LEU A 14 61.17 -37.34 1.36
N SER A 15 61.18 -38.44 2.11
CA SER A 15 62.23 -39.47 2.06
C SER A 15 61.79 -40.71 1.26
N PRO A 16 62.47 -41.07 0.14
CA PRO A 16 62.07 -42.19 -0.73
C PRO A 16 61.95 -43.54 -0.02
N GLY A 17 62.72 -43.74 1.06
CA GLY A 17 62.73 -44.99 1.83
C GLY A 17 61.47 -45.25 2.67
N HIS A 18 60.64 -44.23 2.93
CA HIS A 18 59.45 -44.35 3.77
C HIS A 18 58.14 -44.21 2.98
N GLU A 19 58.20 -43.96 1.67
CA GLU A 19 57.03 -43.67 0.83
C GLU A 19 56.03 -44.84 0.82
N ALA A 20 56.48 -46.09 0.85
CA ALA A 20 55.59 -47.26 0.87
C ALA A 20 54.86 -47.46 2.23
N ALA A 21 55.55 -47.24 3.35
CA ALA A 21 54.95 -47.35 4.68
C ALA A 21 54.00 -46.18 4.98
N VAL A 22 54.37 -44.97 4.56
CA VAL A 22 53.53 -43.78 4.71
C VAL A 22 52.31 -43.89 3.79
N THR A 23 52.44 -44.33 2.55
CA THR A 23 51.28 -44.48 1.62
C THR A 23 50.29 -45.54 2.09
N SER A 24 50.75 -46.64 2.69
CA SER A 24 49.87 -47.70 3.21
C SER A 24 49.11 -47.28 4.49
N LEU A 25 49.69 -46.39 5.29
CA LEU A 25 49.07 -45.83 6.49
C LEU A 25 48.27 -44.53 6.23
N LYS A 26 48.56 -43.81 5.14
CA LYS A 26 47.94 -42.53 4.78
C LYS A 26 46.41 -42.59 4.64
N HIS A 27 45.90 -43.79 4.35
CA HIS A 27 44.46 -44.05 4.21
C HIS A 27 43.91 -44.96 5.32
N LYS A 28 44.74 -45.29 6.33
CA LYS A 28 44.38 -46.18 7.44
C LYS A 28 44.60 -45.47 8.76
N GLU A 29 43.52 -44.92 9.30
CA GLU A 29 43.53 -44.32 10.65
C GLU A 29 43.79 -45.38 11.74
N PHE A 30 43.49 -46.66 11.45
CA PHE A 30 43.82 -47.82 12.29
C PHE A 30 44.53 -48.91 11.48
N ILE A 31 45.47 -49.60 12.12
CA ILE A 31 46.25 -50.69 11.52
C ILE A 31 45.37 -51.91 11.19
N GLN A 32 44.24 -52.07 11.88
CA GLN A 32 43.21 -53.09 11.62
C GLN A 32 41.91 -52.42 11.19
N GLU A 33 41.26 -52.98 10.15
CA GLU A 33 39.93 -52.56 9.71
C GLU A 33 38.92 -52.81 10.82
N ILE A 34 38.20 -51.76 11.18
CA ILE A 34 37.10 -51.84 12.14
C ILE A 34 35.85 -52.16 11.30
N PRO A 35 35.16 -53.31 11.49
CA PRO A 35 34.02 -53.71 10.67
C PRO A 35 32.80 -52.88 11.05
N VAL A 36 32.70 -51.66 10.53
CA VAL A 36 31.61 -50.72 10.85
C VAL A 36 30.30 -51.12 10.16
N ASP A 37 30.40 -51.67 8.94
CA ASP A 37 29.24 -52.06 8.12
C ASP A 37 28.52 -53.30 8.66
N GLU A 38 29.26 -54.24 9.27
CA GLU A 38 28.72 -55.49 9.82
C GLU A 38 27.94 -55.28 11.14
N PHE A 39 28.19 -54.15 11.83
CA PHE A 39 27.55 -53.79 13.09
C PHE A 39 26.41 -52.78 12.92
N LEU A 40 26.55 -51.76 12.05
CA LEU A 40 25.51 -50.72 11.88
C LEU A 40 24.47 -51.04 10.80
N GLY A 41 24.76 -51.99 9.91
CA GLY A 41 23.90 -52.31 8.76
C GLY A 41 22.74 -53.26 9.07
N ASP A 42 22.82 -54.04 10.15
CA ASP A 42 21.84 -55.09 10.45
C ASP A 42 21.45 -55.09 11.94
N LYS A 43 20.14 -55.08 12.21
CA LYS A 43 19.59 -54.95 13.56
C LYS A 43 19.75 -56.27 14.35
N ASP A 44 19.79 -57.39 13.63
CA ASP A 44 19.88 -58.74 14.19
C ASP A 44 21.33 -59.12 14.60
N THR A 45 22.36 -58.53 13.97
CA THR A 45 23.77 -58.69 14.38
C THR A 45 24.12 -57.86 15.63
N LEU A 46 23.42 -56.73 15.83
CA LEU A 46 23.55 -55.90 17.03
C LEU A 46 23.04 -56.62 18.29
N GLU A 47 21.94 -57.37 18.18
CA GLU A 47 21.34 -58.10 19.30
C GLU A 47 22.08 -59.41 19.64
N SER A 48 22.80 -60.00 18.68
CA SER A 48 23.50 -61.29 18.85
C SER A 48 24.99 -61.17 19.19
N SER A 49 25.59 -59.98 19.10
CA SER A 49 27.02 -59.77 19.38
C SER A 49 27.28 -59.46 20.86
N SER A 50 28.08 -60.31 21.51
CA SER A 50 28.64 -60.01 22.84
C SER A 50 29.83 -59.06 22.72
N THR A 51 29.56 -57.77 22.49
CA THR A 51 30.61 -56.75 22.40
C THR A 51 31.30 -56.58 23.75
N THR A 52 32.64 -56.64 23.77
CA THR A 52 33.40 -56.37 24.99
C THR A 52 33.30 -54.87 25.34
N ARG A 53 33.41 -54.51 26.63
CA ARG A 53 33.45 -53.09 27.07
C ARG A 53 34.47 -52.25 26.28
N ARG A 54 35.58 -52.88 25.84
CA ARG A 54 36.64 -52.24 25.05
C ARG A 54 36.16 -51.91 23.64
N ASP A 55 35.44 -52.81 22.99
CA ASP A 55 34.98 -52.59 21.62
C ASP A 55 33.83 -51.58 21.60
N PHE A 56 32.92 -51.63 22.58
CA PHE A 56 31.90 -50.60 22.78
C PHE A 56 32.51 -49.19 22.91
N LEU A 57 33.56 -49.02 23.72
CA LEU A 57 34.23 -47.72 23.89
C LEU A 57 34.94 -47.25 22.61
N LYS A 58 35.50 -48.16 21.81
CA LYS A 58 36.05 -47.81 20.49
C LYS A 58 34.96 -47.33 19.54
N TYR A 59 33.82 -48.03 19.48
CA TYR A 59 32.72 -47.65 18.58
C TYR A 59 32.06 -46.34 18.98
N VAL A 60 31.78 -46.13 20.27
CA VAL A 60 31.22 -44.86 20.77
C VAL A 60 32.22 -43.72 20.60
N GLY A 61 33.51 -43.95 20.86
CA GLY A 61 34.57 -42.98 20.59
C GLY A 61 34.65 -42.59 19.10
N PHE A 62 34.58 -43.58 18.20
CA PHE A 62 34.62 -43.38 16.75
C PHE A 62 33.40 -42.66 16.19
N SER A 63 32.21 -43.12 16.55
CA SER A 63 30.96 -42.52 16.10
C SER A 63 30.79 -41.09 16.60
N THR A 64 31.20 -40.80 17.84
CA THR A 64 31.17 -39.44 18.39
C THR A 64 32.22 -38.53 17.73
N ALA A 65 33.43 -39.03 17.48
CA ALA A 65 34.48 -38.27 16.81
C ALA A 65 34.16 -38.00 15.33
N ALA A 66 33.68 -38.99 14.59
CA ALA A 66 33.27 -38.85 13.20
C ALA A 66 32.04 -37.93 13.04
N ALA A 67 31.05 -38.05 13.94
CA ALA A 67 29.92 -37.12 13.98
C ALA A 67 30.37 -35.69 14.34
N SER A 68 31.38 -35.52 15.20
CA SER A 68 31.95 -34.20 15.50
C SER A 68 32.72 -33.59 14.33
N LEU A 69 33.43 -34.39 13.54
CA LEU A 69 34.12 -33.96 12.32
C LEU A 69 33.14 -33.57 11.21
N ALA A 70 32.09 -34.36 11.00
CA ALA A 70 31.01 -34.04 10.05
C ALA A 70 30.18 -32.82 10.50
N ALA A 71 30.01 -32.61 11.81
CA ALA A 71 29.38 -31.41 12.37
C ALA A 71 30.27 -30.15 12.30
N CYS A 72 31.56 -30.29 11.96
CA CYS A 72 32.51 -29.19 11.79
C CYS A 72 32.70 -28.76 10.32
N GLU A 73 32.11 -29.45 9.33
CA GLU A 73 32.10 -28.99 7.95
C GLU A 73 30.97 -27.98 7.74
N GLY A 74 31.31 -26.69 7.80
CA GLY A 74 30.39 -25.61 7.46
C GLY A 74 29.87 -25.76 6.02
N PRO A 75 28.62 -25.37 5.74
CA PRO A 75 28.03 -25.54 4.42
C PRO A 75 28.84 -24.80 3.35
N VAL A 76 29.00 -25.42 2.18
CA VAL A 76 29.64 -24.77 1.02
C VAL A 76 28.74 -23.65 0.49
N ILE A 77 29.12 -22.40 0.75
CA ILE A 77 28.42 -21.22 0.25
C ILE A 77 28.90 -20.91 -1.17
N LYS A 78 27.99 -20.93 -2.15
CA LYS A 78 28.30 -20.61 -3.55
C LYS A 78 28.09 -19.11 -3.82
N SER A 79 29.02 -18.49 -4.54
CA SER A 79 28.87 -17.13 -5.08
C SER A 79 28.66 -17.22 -6.59
N ILE A 80 27.49 -16.79 -7.07
CA ILE A 80 27.12 -16.86 -8.49
C ILE A 80 27.18 -15.44 -9.07
N PRO A 81 28.12 -15.12 -9.98
CA PRO A 81 28.18 -13.82 -10.63
C PRO A 81 27.10 -13.69 -11.71
N TYR A 82 26.88 -12.47 -12.18
CA TYR A 82 26.06 -12.22 -13.37
C TYR A 82 26.68 -12.91 -14.59
N VAL A 83 25.84 -13.50 -15.44
CA VAL A 83 26.26 -13.99 -16.77
C VAL A 83 26.63 -12.80 -17.66
N VAL A 84 25.78 -11.79 -17.67
CA VAL A 84 26.01 -10.48 -18.30
C VAL A 84 25.67 -9.42 -17.25
N GLN A 85 26.68 -8.74 -16.74
CA GLN A 85 26.49 -7.73 -15.69
C GLN A 85 25.95 -6.42 -16.28
N PRO A 86 24.83 -5.88 -15.76
CA PRO A 86 24.39 -4.54 -16.14
C PRO A 86 25.38 -3.48 -15.67
N GLU A 87 25.70 -2.51 -16.53
CA GLU A 87 26.66 -1.43 -16.24
C GLU A 87 26.31 -0.65 -14.96
N GLN A 88 25.01 -0.43 -14.72
CA GLN A 88 24.50 0.33 -13.58
C GLN A 88 24.57 -0.42 -12.25
N ILE A 89 24.88 -1.72 -12.24
CA ILE A 89 24.87 -2.54 -11.02
C ILE A 89 26.30 -2.91 -10.66
N ILE A 90 26.75 -2.39 -9.51
CA ILE A 90 28.02 -2.79 -8.89
C ILE A 90 27.67 -3.64 -7.65
N PRO A 91 27.94 -4.96 -7.66
CA PRO A 91 27.69 -5.81 -6.51
C PRO A 91 28.36 -5.26 -5.25
N GLY A 92 27.60 -5.13 -4.15
CA GLY A 92 28.07 -4.47 -2.94
C GLY A 92 27.57 -3.04 -2.76
N VAL A 93 27.19 -2.35 -3.84
CA VAL A 93 26.77 -0.94 -3.83
C VAL A 93 25.26 -0.85 -4.03
N ALA A 94 24.59 -0.03 -3.22
CA ALA A 94 23.15 0.18 -3.34
C ALA A 94 22.84 1.24 -4.40
N ASN A 95 21.78 1.00 -5.17
CA ASN A 95 21.23 1.96 -6.12
C ASN A 95 19.91 2.54 -5.59
N TYR A 96 19.61 3.78 -5.97
CA TYR A 96 18.38 4.47 -5.59
C TYR A 96 17.58 4.82 -6.85
N TYR A 97 16.33 4.37 -6.92
CA TYR A 97 15.44 4.65 -8.04
C TYR A 97 14.30 5.55 -7.59
N ALA A 98 14.04 6.62 -8.35
CA ALA A 98 12.90 7.49 -8.12
C ALA A 98 11.62 6.82 -8.67
N THR A 99 10.59 6.73 -7.84
CA THR A 99 9.29 6.15 -8.19
C THR A 99 8.17 6.80 -7.37
N ALA A 100 6.94 6.33 -7.52
CA ALA A 100 5.81 6.72 -6.70
C ALA A 100 4.96 5.52 -6.31
N ILE A 101 4.28 5.62 -5.17
CA ILE A 101 3.19 4.73 -4.78
C ILE A 101 1.86 5.45 -5.01
N ALA A 102 0.88 4.71 -5.55
CA ALA A 102 -0.48 5.16 -5.80
C ALA A 102 -1.41 3.94 -5.70
N ASN A 103 -1.64 3.44 -4.50
CA ASN A 103 -2.40 2.20 -4.26
C ASN A 103 -3.91 2.44 -4.02
N GLY A 104 -4.43 3.60 -4.45
CA GLY A 104 -5.83 3.99 -4.24
C GLY A 104 -6.12 4.63 -2.88
N TYR A 105 -5.23 4.48 -1.90
CA TYR A 105 -5.36 5.07 -0.58
C TYR A 105 -4.16 5.95 -0.22
N ASP A 106 -2.96 5.38 -0.25
CA ASP A 106 -1.70 6.07 -0.01
C ASP A 106 -1.06 6.53 -1.32
N PHE A 107 -0.66 7.80 -1.36
CA PHE A 107 -0.03 8.44 -2.52
C PHE A 107 1.24 9.16 -2.06
N ALA A 108 2.40 8.80 -2.61
CA ALA A 108 3.67 9.42 -2.25
C ALA A 108 4.73 9.24 -3.33
N SER A 109 5.66 10.18 -3.40
CA SER A 109 6.88 10.11 -4.22
C SER A 109 8.03 9.55 -3.38
N LEU A 110 8.70 8.54 -3.93
CA LEU A 110 9.60 7.65 -3.20
C LEU A 110 10.98 7.55 -3.86
N LEU A 111 11.97 7.22 -3.06
CA LEU A 111 13.25 6.69 -3.52
C LEU A 111 13.39 5.25 -3.02
N ILE A 112 13.59 4.30 -3.93
CA ILE A 112 13.73 2.89 -3.58
C ILE A 112 15.19 2.52 -3.56
N LYS A 113 15.68 2.17 -2.36
CA LYS A 113 17.00 1.56 -2.22
C LYS A 113 16.92 0.12 -2.70
N THR A 114 17.78 -0.22 -3.64
CA THR A 114 17.88 -1.57 -4.21
C THR A 114 19.26 -2.19 -3.95
N ARG A 115 19.28 -3.52 -3.88
CA ARG A 115 20.48 -4.35 -3.82
C ARG A 115 20.47 -5.29 -5.00
N GLU A 116 21.43 -5.12 -5.92
CA GLU A 116 21.58 -6.00 -7.08
C GLU A 116 20.25 -6.19 -7.87
N GLY A 117 19.41 -5.14 -7.93
CA GLY A 117 18.10 -5.15 -8.58
C GLY A 117 16.89 -5.45 -7.67
N ARG A 118 17.11 -5.84 -6.40
CA ARG A 118 16.03 -6.14 -5.44
C ARG A 118 15.70 -4.92 -4.56
N PRO A 119 14.47 -4.40 -4.55
CA PRO A 119 14.04 -3.36 -3.61
C PRO A 119 14.18 -3.80 -2.15
N ILE A 120 14.85 -3.04 -1.29
CA ILE A 120 15.05 -3.42 0.12
C ILE A 120 14.53 -2.39 1.12
N LYS A 121 14.40 -1.13 0.71
CA LYS A 121 13.96 -0.06 1.59
C LYS A 121 13.36 1.09 0.79
N ILE A 122 12.34 1.71 1.36
CA ILE A 122 11.71 2.93 0.86
C ILE A 122 12.30 4.13 1.61
N GLU A 123 12.68 5.16 0.87
CA GLU A 123 13.12 6.45 1.38
C GLU A 123 12.22 7.56 0.83
N CYS A 124 12.11 8.66 1.56
CA CYS A 124 11.38 9.85 1.12
C CYS A 124 12.09 10.51 -0.07
N ASN A 125 11.34 10.94 -1.10
CA ASN A 125 11.88 11.76 -2.17
C ASN A 125 11.71 13.26 -1.85
N SER A 126 12.69 13.85 -1.18
CA SER A 126 12.66 15.27 -0.79
C SER A 126 12.58 16.25 -1.97
N LEU A 127 12.95 15.82 -3.18
CA LEU A 127 12.85 16.64 -4.40
C LEU A 127 11.40 16.77 -4.90
N ALA A 128 10.48 15.93 -4.43
CA ALA A 128 9.07 15.95 -4.80
C ALA A 128 8.20 16.91 -3.96
N GLY A 129 8.82 17.74 -3.11
CA GLY A 129 8.12 18.73 -2.30
C GLY A 129 7.13 18.08 -1.30
N GLU A 130 5.88 18.54 -1.31
CA GLU A 130 4.83 18.08 -0.39
C GLU A 130 4.48 16.60 -0.55
N ASN A 131 4.57 16.06 -1.77
CA ASN A 131 4.32 14.64 -2.03
C ASN A 131 5.55 13.75 -1.70
N GLY A 132 6.64 14.35 -1.21
CA GLY A 132 7.91 13.67 -0.95
C GLY A 132 8.01 12.95 0.39
N THR A 133 6.95 12.96 1.21
CA THR A 133 6.92 12.32 2.53
C THR A 133 6.20 10.99 2.51
N THR A 134 6.58 10.07 3.39
CA THR A 134 5.96 8.74 3.53
C THR A 134 5.31 8.56 4.89
N ASN A 135 4.23 7.78 4.95
CA ASN A 135 3.68 7.27 6.20
C ASN A 135 4.18 5.84 6.50
N ALA A 136 3.76 5.29 7.63
CA ALA A 136 4.17 3.95 8.07
C ALA A 136 3.71 2.83 7.11
N ARG A 137 2.51 2.93 6.53
CA ARG A 137 1.98 1.94 5.58
C ARG A 137 2.82 1.90 4.31
N VAL A 138 3.15 3.06 3.76
CA VAL A 138 4.04 3.17 2.59
C VAL A 138 5.39 2.53 2.89
N GLN A 139 6.01 2.84 4.03
CA GLN A 139 7.29 2.24 4.43
C GLN A 139 7.23 0.71 4.55
N ALA A 140 6.11 0.16 5.04
CA ALA A 140 5.89 -1.28 5.17
C ALA A 140 5.56 -1.97 3.84
N SER A 141 5.09 -1.25 2.81
CA SER A 141 4.63 -1.84 1.54
C SER A 141 5.71 -2.62 0.78
N VAL A 142 7.00 -2.42 1.08
CA VAL A 142 8.07 -3.26 0.54
C VAL A 142 7.90 -4.74 0.94
N LEU A 143 7.24 -5.03 2.06
CA LEU A 143 6.94 -6.39 2.49
C LEU A 143 5.87 -7.05 1.61
N ASP A 144 4.91 -6.27 1.09
CA ASP A 144 3.88 -6.78 0.20
C ASP A 144 4.49 -7.32 -1.09
N LEU A 145 5.56 -6.70 -1.60
CA LEU A 145 6.33 -7.20 -2.75
C LEU A 145 6.82 -8.64 -2.52
N TYR A 146 7.30 -8.93 -1.32
CA TYR A 146 7.93 -10.21 -0.93
C TYR A 146 6.97 -11.19 -0.26
N ASP A 147 5.67 -10.94 -0.34
CA ASP A 147 4.66 -11.85 0.22
C ASP A 147 4.50 -13.11 -0.64
N ASN A 148 4.78 -14.27 -0.03
CA ASN A 148 4.65 -15.59 -0.66
C ASN A 148 3.20 -15.98 -0.97
N GLN A 149 2.20 -15.31 -0.39
CA GLN A 149 0.79 -15.56 -0.65
C GLN A 149 0.24 -14.83 -1.89
N ARG A 150 1.11 -14.12 -2.62
CA ARG A 150 0.72 -13.48 -3.87
C ARG A 150 0.32 -14.49 -4.94
N LEU A 151 -0.63 -14.10 -5.78
CA LEU A 151 -1.00 -14.84 -6.97
C LEU A 151 0.20 -14.88 -7.94
N SER A 152 0.58 -16.08 -8.35
CA SER A 152 1.71 -16.31 -9.29
C SER A 152 1.28 -16.31 -10.76
N GLY A 153 -0.03 -16.25 -11.04
CA GLY A 153 -0.58 -16.26 -12.39
C GLY A 153 -2.10 -16.14 -12.39
N PRO A 154 -2.72 -16.06 -13.57
CA PRO A 154 -4.15 -15.85 -13.68
C PRO A 154 -4.94 -17.12 -13.34
N LEU A 155 -6.14 -16.92 -12.81
CA LEU A 155 -7.08 -17.98 -12.45
C LEU A 155 -8.39 -17.83 -13.23
N LYS A 156 -9.07 -18.96 -13.45
CA LYS A 156 -10.44 -19.06 -13.92
C LYS A 156 -11.19 -20.03 -13.01
N ASP A 157 -12.27 -19.57 -12.39
CA ASP A 157 -13.10 -20.37 -11.48
C ASP A 157 -12.27 -21.06 -10.37
N GLY A 158 -11.19 -20.39 -9.92
CA GLY A 158 -10.25 -20.90 -8.91
C GLY A 158 -9.05 -21.70 -9.45
N GLU A 159 -9.07 -22.10 -10.73
CA GLU A 159 -8.03 -22.92 -11.34
C GLU A 159 -7.04 -22.11 -12.17
N ARG A 160 -5.76 -22.54 -12.22
CA ARG A 160 -4.72 -21.82 -12.98
C ARG A 160 -4.94 -21.92 -14.48
N ILE A 161 -4.80 -20.80 -15.17
CA ILE A 161 -4.80 -20.72 -16.64
C ILE A 161 -3.58 -19.96 -17.15
N SER A 162 -3.31 -20.01 -18.47
CA SER A 162 -2.28 -19.17 -19.08
C SER A 162 -2.80 -17.74 -19.32
N TRP A 163 -1.89 -16.77 -19.39
CA TRP A 163 -2.24 -15.40 -19.77
C TRP A 163 -2.87 -15.32 -21.16
N ASP A 164 -2.40 -16.12 -22.12
CA ASP A 164 -2.97 -16.15 -23.47
C ASP A 164 -4.43 -16.61 -23.47
N ALA A 165 -4.76 -17.65 -22.69
CA ALA A 165 -6.14 -18.10 -22.51
C ALA A 165 -6.99 -17.04 -21.81
N PHE A 166 -6.45 -16.42 -20.75
CA PHE A 166 -7.12 -15.34 -20.02
C PHE A 166 -7.52 -14.19 -20.95
N TYR A 167 -6.58 -13.66 -21.74
CA TYR A 167 -6.85 -12.54 -22.64
C TYR A 167 -7.81 -12.91 -23.76
N LYS A 168 -7.66 -14.11 -24.35
CA LYS A 168 -8.54 -14.58 -25.43
C LYS A 168 -9.98 -14.74 -24.95
N GLU A 169 -10.19 -15.43 -23.83
CA GLU A 169 -11.53 -15.69 -23.28
C GLU A 169 -12.21 -14.42 -22.77
N MET A 170 -11.45 -13.54 -22.11
CA MET A 170 -11.96 -12.23 -21.70
C MET A 170 -12.38 -11.39 -22.92
N GLY A 171 -11.55 -11.33 -23.97
CA GLY A 171 -11.85 -10.60 -25.19
C GLY A 171 -13.14 -11.07 -25.87
N GLN A 172 -13.29 -12.39 -26.03
CA GLN A 172 -14.50 -13.00 -26.60
C GLN A 172 -15.76 -12.69 -25.77
N LYS A 173 -15.67 -12.74 -24.45
CA LYS A 173 -16.80 -12.42 -23.57
C LYS A 173 -17.17 -10.93 -23.60
N LEU A 174 -16.21 -10.03 -23.72
CA LEU A 174 -16.48 -8.60 -23.87
C LEU A 174 -17.17 -8.30 -25.20
N GLU A 175 -16.78 -8.95 -26.29
CA GLU A 175 -17.48 -8.87 -27.58
C GLU A 175 -18.93 -9.36 -27.46
N ALA A 176 -19.15 -10.51 -26.83
CA ALA A 176 -20.49 -11.05 -26.62
C ALA A 176 -21.40 -10.14 -25.75
N VAL A 177 -20.83 -9.48 -24.73
CA VAL A 177 -21.55 -8.51 -23.89
C VAL A 177 -21.93 -7.27 -24.70
N GLN A 178 -21.01 -6.78 -25.53
CA GLN A 178 -21.27 -5.66 -26.42
C GLN A 178 -22.39 -5.97 -27.43
N ASP A 179 -22.42 -7.17 -28.00
CA ASP A 179 -23.46 -7.59 -28.96
C ASP A 179 -24.85 -7.66 -28.32
N GLN A 180 -24.92 -7.92 -27.00
CA GLN A 180 -26.15 -7.87 -26.20
C GLN A 180 -26.52 -6.45 -25.74
N ASN A 181 -25.73 -5.44 -26.09
CA ASN A 181 -25.89 -4.04 -25.67
C ASN A 181 -25.98 -3.85 -24.13
N LYS A 182 -25.43 -4.79 -23.36
CA LYS A 182 -25.36 -4.68 -21.90
C LYS A 182 -24.18 -3.81 -21.47
N ALA A 183 -24.27 -3.22 -20.28
CA ALA A 183 -23.22 -2.35 -19.79
C ALA A 183 -21.94 -3.13 -19.45
N ILE A 184 -20.78 -2.56 -19.80
CA ILE A 184 -19.46 -3.01 -19.34
C ILE A 184 -18.99 -2.01 -18.29
N VAL A 185 -18.79 -2.47 -17.06
CA VAL A 185 -18.40 -1.61 -15.95
C VAL A 185 -16.94 -1.85 -15.60
N LEU A 186 -16.16 -0.78 -15.60
CA LEU A 186 -14.84 -0.74 -14.98
C LEU A 186 -15.01 -0.20 -13.55
N LEU A 187 -14.78 -1.04 -12.54
CA LEU A 187 -14.81 -0.67 -11.13
C LEU A 187 -13.37 -0.60 -10.61
N THR A 188 -12.89 0.61 -10.33
CA THR A 188 -11.48 0.80 -9.96
C THR A 188 -11.33 1.54 -8.65
N GLN A 189 -10.16 1.41 -8.03
CA GLN A 189 -9.72 2.37 -7.03
C GLN A 189 -9.51 3.75 -7.67
N THR A 190 -9.27 4.78 -6.86
CA THR A 190 -8.80 6.07 -7.38
C THR A 190 -7.42 5.92 -8.04
N PHE A 191 -7.38 6.01 -9.36
CA PHE A 191 -6.16 6.11 -10.15
C PHE A 191 -5.87 7.57 -10.50
N ALA A 192 -5.04 8.22 -9.71
CA ALA A 192 -4.53 9.57 -9.98
C ALA A 192 -3.40 9.51 -11.03
N SER A 193 -3.72 9.06 -12.25
CA SER A 193 -2.74 8.69 -13.30
C SER A 193 -3.24 9.13 -14.69
N PRO A 194 -2.59 10.14 -15.33
CA PRO A 194 -2.94 10.58 -16.67
C PRO A 194 -2.91 9.47 -17.72
N THR A 195 -1.90 8.60 -17.68
CA THR A 195 -1.82 7.46 -18.62
C THR A 195 -2.95 6.46 -18.42
N THR A 196 -3.34 6.17 -17.18
CA THR A 196 -4.48 5.28 -16.89
C THR A 196 -5.81 5.91 -17.32
N SER A 197 -6.02 7.20 -17.07
CA SER A 197 -7.20 7.94 -17.54
C SER A 197 -7.33 7.91 -19.07
N LYS A 198 -6.20 8.04 -19.78
CA LYS A 198 -6.17 7.89 -21.24
C LYS A 198 -6.52 6.46 -21.67
N LEU A 199 -5.95 5.44 -21.02
CA LEU A 199 -6.24 4.03 -21.32
C LEU A 199 -7.73 3.70 -21.15
N ILE A 200 -8.35 4.16 -20.06
CA ILE A 200 -9.78 4.01 -19.82
C ILE A 200 -10.60 4.71 -20.92
N SER A 201 -10.18 5.90 -21.33
CA SER A 201 -10.84 6.63 -22.42
C SER A 201 -10.74 5.89 -23.76
N ASP A 202 -9.59 5.30 -24.06
CA ASP A 202 -9.41 4.49 -25.28
C ASP A 202 -10.21 3.19 -25.21
N PHE A 203 -10.34 2.58 -24.03
CA PHE A 203 -11.24 1.44 -23.80
C PHE A 203 -12.71 1.81 -24.07
N LYS A 204 -13.17 2.98 -23.59
CA LYS A 204 -14.51 3.52 -23.85
C LYS A 204 -14.77 3.84 -25.32
N LYS A 205 -13.74 4.12 -26.12
CA LYS A 205 -13.87 4.29 -27.59
C LYS A 205 -14.01 2.96 -28.32
N LYS A 206 -13.36 1.90 -27.81
CA LYS A 206 -13.39 0.56 -28.42
C LYS A 206 -14.73 -0.15 -28.16
N TYR A 207 -15.21 -0.10 -26.93
CA TYR A 207 -16.43 -0.81 -26.52
C TYR A 207 -17.62 0.15 -26.34
N LYS A 208 -18.82 -0.30 -26.74
CA LYS A 208 -20.06 0.45 -26.51
C LYS A 208 -20.56 0.26 -25.08
N ASN A 209 -21.31 1.24 -24.56
CA ASN A 209 -21.98 1.16 -23.25
C ASN A 209 -21.02 0.85 -22.07
N VAL A 210 -19.88 1.55 -22.03
CA VAL A 210 -18.90 1.41 -20.95
C VAL A 210 -19.10 2.48 -19.89
N GLU A 211 -19.29 2.05 -18.64
CA GLU A 211 -19.26 2.92 -17.45
C GLU A 211 -17.94 2.72 -16.70
N HIS A 212 -17.30 3.80 -16.25
CA HIS A 212 -16.15 3.72 -15.34
C HIS A 212 -16.57 4.34 -14.02
N ILE A 213 -16.46 3.54 -12.97
CA ILE A 213 -16.91 3.88 -11.62
C ILE A 213 -15.71 3.75 -10.70
N VAL A 214 -15.39 4.83 -9.99
CA VAL A 214 -14.35 4.84 -8.98
C VAL A 214 -14.98 4.49 -7.63
N TYR A 215 -14.41 3.50 -6.96
CA TYR A 215 -14.83 3.03 -5.65
C TYR A 215 -13.69 3.16 -4.65
N ASP A 216 -13.90 3.99 -3.63
CA ASP A 216 -13.00 4.14 -2.50
C ASP A 216 -13.64 3.48 -1.26
N ALA A 217 -12.90 2.59 -0.58
CA ALA A 217 -13.39 1.92 0.62
C ALA A 217 -13.71 2.89 1.77
N ILE A 218 -12.84 3.90 1.93
CA ILE A 218 -13.07 5.05 2.80
C ILE A 218 -13.37 6.25 1.90
N SER A 219 -14.65 6.58 1.77
CA SER A 219 -15.13 7.54 0.79
C SER A 219 -14.97 8.98 1.25
N GLU A 220 -14.59 9.84 0.30
CA GLU A 220 -14.62 11.30 0.41
C GLU A 220 -15.55 11.91 -0.66
N SER A 221 -16.50 11.11 -1.16
CA SER A 221 -17.37 11.48 -2.30
C SER A 221 -18.16 12.76 -2.03
N VAL A 222 -18.59 12.98 -0.78
CA VAL A 222 -19.39 14.14 -0.37
C VAL A 222 -18.56 15.42 -0.38
N ALA A 223 -17.28 15.35 0.01
CA ALA A 223 -16.36 16.48 -0.10
C ALA A 223 -16.10 16.84 -1.57
N ALA A 224 -15.89 15.83 -2.42
CA ALA A 224 -15.72 16.03 -3.86
C ALA A 224 -16.99 16.57 -4.55
N ASP A 225 -18.18 16.11 -4.16
CA ASP A 225 -19.48 16.63 -4.61
C ASP A 225 -19.64 18.11 -4.24
N ALA A 226 -19.33 18.48 -3.00
CA ALA A 226 -19.42 19.86 -2.53
C ALA A 226 -18.47 20.80 -3.29
N TYR A 227 -17.24 20.33 -3.53
CA TYR A 227 -16.28 21.07 -4.33
C TYR A 227 -16.77 21.26 -5.77
N GLN A 228 -17.29 20.20 -6.39
CA GLN A 228 -17.85 20.26 -7.74
C GLN A 228 -19.06 21.21 -7.82
N ALA A 229 -19.94 21.19 -6.83
CA ALA A 229 -21.11 22.07 -6.78
C ALA A 229 -20.72 23.56 -6.73
N LYS A 230 -19.60 23.89 -6.08
CA LYS A 230 -19.11 25.26 -5.95
C LYS A 230 -18.22 25.72 -7.11
N TYR A 231 -17.27 24.88 -7.53
CA TYR A 231 -16.19 25.24 -8.46
C TYR A 231 -16.29 24.56 -9.83
N GLY A 232 -17.30 23.73 -10.07
CA GLY A 232 -17.55 23.07 -11.35
C GLY A 232 -16.61 21.90 -11.68
N ARG A 233 -15.60 21.62 -10.84
CA ARG A 233 -14.64 20.52 -11.01
C ARG A 233 -14.70 19.55 -9.84
N ARG A 234 -14.66 18.26 -10.10
CA ARG A 234 -14.67 17.22 -9.06
C ARG A 234 -13.25 16.97 -8.54
N GLY A 235 -13.05 17.09 -7.24
CA GLY A 235 -11.77 16.85 -6.55
C GLY A 235 -11.85 17.35 -5.13
N LEU A 236 -10.77 17.18 -4.37
CA LEU A 236 -10.68 17.68 -3.00
C LEU A 236 -9.99 19.04 -2.94
N ALA A 237 -10.31 19.80 -1.90
CA ALA A 237 -9.74 21.12 -1.65
C ALA A 237 -8.24 21.03 -1.29
N ASN A 238 -7.43 21.92 -1.87
CA ASN A 238 -5.99 22.00 -1.57
C ASN A 238 -5.74 23.01 -0.43
N TYR A 239 -5.19 22.51 0.69
CA TYR A 239 -4.86 23.32 1.85
C TYR A 239 -3.35 23.35 2.13
N ASP A 240 -2.81 24.54 2.43
CA ASP A 240 -1.43 24.76 2.85
C ASP A 240 -1.37 25.34 4.27
N PHE A 241 -1.16 24.45 5.24
CA PHE A 241 -1.11 24.82 6.66
C PHE A 241 0.11 25.65 7.04
N SER A 242 1.14 25.75 6.19
CA SER A 242 2.28 26.62 6.47
C SER A 242 1.92 28.11 6.43
N LYS A 243 0.79 28.44 5.79
CA LYS A 243 0.23 29.80 5.68
C LYS A 243 -0.85 30.10 6.72
N ALA A 244 -1.23 29.14 7.55
CA ALA A 244 -2.31 29.29 8.52
C ALA A 244 -1.77 29.76 9.88
N LYS A 245 -2.25 30.91 10.36
CA LYS A 245 -2.04 31.39 11.75
C LYS A 245 -3.12 30.90 12.71
N THR A 246 -4.34 30.64 12.22
CA THR A 246 -5.44 30.09 13.00
C THR A 246 -6.12 28.98 12.21
N ILE A 247 -6.20 27.79 12.79
CA ILE A 247 -6.86 26.61 12.23
C ILE A 247 -8.07 26.31 13.10
N VAL A 248 -9.26 26.28 12.50
CA VAL A 248 -10.48 25.81 13.17
C VAL A 248 -11.01 24.60 12.42
N SER A 249 -11.04 23.45 13.08
CA SER A 249 -11.39 22.18 12.45
C SER A 249 -12.63 21.57 13.09
N PHE A 250 -13.59 21.13 12.28
CA PHE A 250 -14.78 20.38 12.71
C PHE A 250 -14.70 18.93 12.24
N GLY A 251 -14.22 18.06 13.11
CA GLY A 251 -14.14 16.62 12.85
C GLY A 251 -13.20 16.24 11.72
N ALA A 252 -12.34 17.15 11.23
CA ALA A 252 -11.27 16.80 10.30
C ALA A 252 -10.05 16.35 11.10
N ASP A 253 -9.58 15.14 10.85
CA ASP A 253 -8.31 14.63 11.38
C ASP A 253 -7.21 14.75 10.31
N PHE A 254 -6.81 15.98 10.01
CA PHE A 254 -5.84 16.29 8.94
C PHE A 254 -4.41 15.82 9.26
N LEU A 255 -4.08 15.51 10.51
CA LEU A 255 -2.83 14.81 10.90
C LEU A 255 -2.96 13.28 10.86
N GLY A 256 -4.14 12.77 10.53
CA GLY A 256 -4.39 11.36 10.26
C GLY A 256 -4.52 11.13 8.75
N ASP A 257 -5.53 10.34 8.37
CA ASP A 257 -5.75 9.92 6.99
C ASP A 257 -6.82 10.75 6.24
N TRP A 258 -7.31 11.83 6.85
CA TRP A 258 -8.34 12.70 6.25
C TRP A 258 -7.90 13.19 4.87
N GLN A 259 -8.73 12.96 3.85
CA GLN A 259 -8.47 13.37 2.45
C GLN A 259 -7.15 12.84 1.84
N GLY A 260 -6.60 11.75 2.40
CA GLY A 260 -5.33 11.17 1.96
C GLY A 260 -4.09 11.66 2.73
N GLY A 261 -4.28 12.44 3.79
CA GLY A 261 -3.20 12.89 4.69
C GLY A 261 -2.17 13.81 4.01
N GLY A 262 -0.98 13.91 4.60
CA GLY A 262 0.14 14.68 4.04
C GLY A 262 0.26 16.12 4.55
N PHE A 263 -0.54 16.50 5.54
CA PHE A 263 -0.54 17.86 6.09
C PHE A 263 0.46 18.06 7.25
N ASP A 264 1.04 16.98 7.77
CA ASP A 264 1.88 16.95 8.97
C ASP A 264 3.08 17.88 8.89
N SER A 265 3.80 17.87 7.76
CA SER A 265 5.02 18.66 7.60
C SER A 265 4.73 20.15 7.56
N ALA A 266 3.66 20.56 6.87
CA ALA A 266 3.24 21.96 6.80
C ALA A 266 2.72 22.45 8.16
N TYR A 267 1.90 21.63 8.83
CA TYR A 267 1.40 21.90 10.17
C TYR A 267 2.54 22.04 11.18
N ALA A 268 3.45 21.07 11.26
CA ALA A 268 4.57 21.08 12.22
C ALA A 268 5.48 22.30 12.03
N LYS A 269 5.76 22.71 10.79
CA LYS A 269 6.54 23.92 10.49
C LYS A 269 5.89 25.18 11.08
N ALA A 270 4.56 25.27 11.02
CA ALA A 270 3.80 26.41 11.54
C ALA A 270 3.69 26.42 13.08
N ARG A 271 4.08 25.32 13.75
CA ARG A 271 4.03 25.16 15.21
C ARG A 271 5.35 25.46 15.92
N VAL A 272 6.43 25.76 15.18
CA VAL A 272 7.71 26.17 15.78
C VAL A 272 7.61 27.65 16.20
N PRO A 273 7.80 28.00 17.49
CA PRO A 273 7.63 29.37 17.99
C PRO A 273 8.79 30.28 17.58
N LYS A 274 8.86 30.65 16.30
CA LYS A 274 9.82 31.62 15.79
C LYS A 274 9.28 33.04 16.01
N ASN A 275 10.09 33.92 16.60
CA ASN A 275 9.73 35.32 16.87
C ASN A 275 8.43 35.48 17.68
N GLY A 276 8.14 34.54 18.58
CA GLY A 276 6.92 34.58 19.41
C GLY A 276 5.61 34.30 18.66
N ALA A 277 5.67 33.86 17.40
CA ALA A 277 4.50 33.47 16.62
C ALA A 277 4.42 31.95 16.49
N MET A 278 3.21 31.41 16.64
CA MET A 278 2.88 30.00 16.45
C MET A 278 1.46 29.90 15.89
N SER A 279 1.22 29.00 14.95
CA SER A 279 -0.13 28.72 14.44
C SER A 279 -1.01 28.19 15.56
N ARG A 280 -2.20 28.76 15.72
CA ARG A 280 -3.19 28.39 16.74
C ARG A 280 -4.15 27.34 16.18
N HIS A 281 -4.39 26.24 16.89
CA HIS A 281 -5.26 25.15 16.46
C HIS A 281 -6.42 24.90 17.43
N ILE A 282 -7.66 25.08 16.96
CA ILE A 282 -8.91 24.79 17.67
C ILE A 282 -9.61 23.60 16.99
N GLN A 283 -9.73 22.49 17.71
CA GLN A 283 -10.35 21.26 17.22
C GLN A 283 -11.73 21.06 17.87
N PHE A 284 -12.77 20.98 17.05
CA PHE A 284 -14.12 20.57 17.41
C PHE A 284 -14.32 19.13 16.94
N GLU A 285 -14.40 18.15 17.85
CA GLU A 285 -14.50 16.73 17.43
C GLU A 285 -15.24 15.84 18.43
N SER A 286 -15.69 14.69 17.95
CA SER A 286 -16.32 13.66 18.80
C SER A 286 -15.30 12.68 19.36
N ASN A 287 -14.60 11.97 18.49
CA ASN A 287 -13.51 11.09 18.90
C ASN A 287 -12.26 11.91 19.22
N MET A 288 -11.32 11.34 19.97
CA MET A 288 -10.00 11.93 20.13
C MET A 288 -9.12 11.51 18.94
N SER A 289 -8.70 12.48 18.14
CA SER A 289 -7.87 12.26 16.96
C SER A 289 -6.42 12.71 17.16
N LEU A 290 -5.53 12.43 16.20
CA LEU A 290 -4.16 12.96 16.23
C LEU A 290 -4.17 14.49 16.13
N SER A 291 -5.06 15.04 15.29
CA SER A 291 -5.26 16.48 15.17
C SER A 291 -5.72 17.09 16.50
N GLY A 292 -6.70 16.47 17.17
CA GLY A 292 -7.19 16.92 18.46
C GLY A 292 -6.17 16.81 19.59
N ALA A 293 -5.33 15.78 19.59
CA ALA A 293 -4.24 15.63 20.56
C ALA A 293 -3.16 16.72 20.41
N ASN A 294 -2.98 17.25 19.20
CA ASN A 294 -2.01 18.31 18.89
C ASN A 294 -2.63 19.73 18.89
N ALA A 295 -3.94 19.86 19.08
CA ALA A 295 -4.62 21.16 19.17
C ALA A 295 -4.30 21.89 20.49
N ASP A 296 -4.26 23.24 20.48
CA ASP A 296 -4.16 23.96 21.77
C ASP A 296 -5.51 24.07 22.48
N LEU A 297 -6.62 23.92 21.74
CA LEU A 297 -7.94 23.81 22.35
C LEU A 297 -8.74 22.73 21.63
N ARG A 298 -9.14 21.71 22.39
CA ARG A 298 -10.01 20.64 21.93
C ARG A 298 -11.37 20.77 22.60
N ILE A 299 -12.44 20.82 21.81
CA ILE A 299 -13.82 20.89 22.25
C ILE A 299 -14.53 19.59 21.88
N PRO A 300 -14.86 18.73 22.87
CA PRO A 300 -15.62 17.51 22.64
C PRO A 300 -17.08 17.84 22.27
N LEU A 301 -17.57 17.28 21.17
CA LEU A 301 -18.96 17.42 20.73
C LEU A 301 -19.56 16.08 20.34
N LYS A 302 -20.88 15.94 20.42
CA LYS A 302 -21.58 14.82 19.77
C LYS A 302 -21.59 15.00 18.25
N PRO A 303 -21.65 13.93 17.44
CA PRO A 303 -21.77 14.06 15.98
C PRO A 303 -22.97 14.91 15.55
N SER A 304 -24.10 14.84 16.28
CA SER A 304 -25.29 15.66 16.06
C SER A 304 -25.09 17.16 16.33
N GLN A 305 -24.08 17.53 17.11
CA GLN A 305 -23.78 18.92 17.46
C GLN A 305 -22.75 19.55 16.51
N GLN A 306 -21.87 18.76 15.88
CA GLN A 306 -20.81 19.31 15.01
C GLN A 306 -21.38 20.12 13.84
N LYS A 307 -22.40 19.58 13.16
CA LYS A 307 -23.08 20.29 12.04
C LYS A 307 -23.70 21.62 12.49
N LEU A 308 -24.34 21.61 13.66
CA LEU A 308 -24.98 22.80 14.23
C LEU A 308 -23.93 23.85 14.65
N ALA A 309 -22.82 23.41 15.23
CA ALA A 309 -21.71 24.27 15.62
C ALA A 309 -21.02 24.92 14.41
N LEU A 310 -20.80 24.15 13.33
CA LEU A 310 -20.27 24.67 12.08
C LEU A 310 -21.22 25.68 11.42
N ALA A 311 -22.52 25.38 11.35
CA ALA A 311 -23.52 26.31 10.83
C ALA A 311 -23.56 27.60 11.67
N ARG A 312 -23.46 27.48 13.00
CA ARG A 312 -23.38 28.63 13.91
C ARG A 312 -22.12 29.47 13.69
N LEU A 313 -20.96 28.84 13.47
CA LEU A 313 -19.72 29.54 13.09
C LEU A 313 -19.90 30.32 11.79
N TYR A 314 -20.46 29.68 10.76
CA TYR A 314 -20.74 30.34 9.48
C TYR A 314 -21.63 31.58 9.65
N GLY A 315 -22.71 31.49 10.42
CA GLY A 315 -23.59 32.63 10.67
C GLY A 315 -22.88 33.81 11.33
N LYS A 316 -21.99 33.53 12.30
CA LYS A 316 -21.19 34.56 12.97
C LYS A 316 -20.17 35.23 12.05
N LEU A 317 -19.60 34.48 11.09
CA LEU A 317 -18.60 35.02 10.15
C LEU A 317 -19.25 35.75 8.96
N SER A 318 -20.38 35.25 8.46
CA SER A 318 -21.08 35.82 7.30
C SER A 318 -22.09 36.92 7.66
N GLY A 319 -22.48 37.05 8.93
CA GLY A 319 -23.59 37.91 9.36
C GLY A 319 -24.98 37.31 9.09
N THR A 320 -25.05 36.06 8.61
CA THR A 320 -26.32 35.37 8.36
C THR A 320 -26.92 34.88 9.69
N SER A 321 -28.21 35.13 9.90
CA SER A 321 -28.93 34.60 11.05
C SER A 321 -29.10 33.08 10.92
N VAL A 322 -28.53 32.32 11.86
CA VAL A 322 -28.60 30.85 11.90
C VAL A 322 -29.32 30.41 13.16
N ASN A 323 -30.53 29.88 13.01
CA ASN A 323 -31.37 29.46 14.13
C ASN A 323 -31.11 27.99 14.50
N VAL A 324 -30.10 27.76 15.34
CA VAL A 324 -29.73 26.43 15.87
C VAL A 324 -29.55 26.47 17.38
N THR A 325 -29.93 25.42 18.10
CA THR A 325 -29.74 25.37 19.56
C THR A 325 -28.48 24.56 19.90
N LEU A 326 -27.55 25.19 20.60
CA LEU A 326 -26.32 24.56 21.10
C LEU A 326 -26.25 24.66 22.63
N PRO A 327 -25.64 23.69 23.32
CA PRO A 327 -25.32 23.84 24.74
C PRO A 327 -24.46 25.09 24.98
N ALA A 328 -24.66 25.78 26.10
CA ALA A 328 -24.01 27.07 26.39
C ALA A 328 -22.48 27.03 26.27
N ALA A 329 -21.84 25.94 26.72
CA ALA A 329 -20.39 25.78 26.61
C ALA A 329 -19.91 25.66 25.14
N ILE A 330 -20.70 25.02 24.28
CA ILE A 330 -20.38 24.88 22.85
C ILE A 330 -20.63 26.19 22.12
N GLU A 331 -21.74 26.89 22.42
CA GLU A 331 -22.01 28.22 21.85
C GLU A 331 -20.87 29.19 22.19
N ALA A 332 -20.41 29.21 23.45
CA ALA A 332 -19.30 30.04 23.89
C ALA A 332 -17.97 29.68 23.19
N ALA A 333 -17.72 28.39 22.96
CA ALA A 333 -16.55 27.94 22.21
C ALA A 333 -16.60 28.36 20.73
N VAL A 334 -17.77 28.26 20.10
CA VAL A 334 -17.98 28.72 18.71
C VAL A 334 -17.84 30.24 18.62
N ASP A 335 -18.34 30.99 19.61
CA ASP A 335 -18.14 32.44 19.73
C ASP A 335 -16.65 32.82 19.81
N ALA A 336 -15.89 32.11 20.63
CA ALA A 336 -14.45 32.33 20.77
C ALA A 336 -13.71 32.01 19.45
N ALA A 337 -14.02 30.88 18.82
CA ALA A 337 -13.43 30.49 17.55
C ALA A 337 -13.76 31.50 16.44
N ALA A 338 -15.00 32.00 16.36
CA ALA A 338 -15.39 33.02 15.40
C ALA A 338 -14.57 34.31 15.57
N LYS A 339 -14.34 34.76 16.81
CA LYS A 339 -13.50 35.93 17.09
C LYS A 339 -12.05 35.71 16.67
N GLU A 340 -11.50 34.51 16.90
CA GLU A 340 -10.14 34.19 16.48
C GLU A 340 -9.99 34.13 14.96
N VAL A 341 -10.96 33.54 14.25
CA VAL A 341 -11.00 33.54 12.78
C VAL A 341 -11.08 34.97 12.24
N SER A 342 -12.01 35.79 12.74
CA SER A 342 -12.14 37.19 12.33
C SER A 342 -10.88 38.02 12.61
N LYS A 343 -10.18 37.74 13.71
CA LYS A 343 -8.91 38.41 14.04
C LYS A 343 -7.78 38.00 13.10
N ALA A 344 -7.71 36.74 12.69
CA ALA A 344 -6.69 36.23 11.79
C ALA A 344 -6.96 36.57 10.31
N GLY A 345 -8.23 36.78 9.93
CA GLY A 345 -8.65 37.15 8.58
C GLY A 345 -8.19 36.12 7.55
N ALA A 346 -7.51 36.59 6.49
CA ALA A 346 -6.93 35.73 5.46
C ALA A 346 -5.89 34.71 5.96
N ASN A 347 -5.40 34.85 7.20
CA ASN A 347 -4.49 33.88 7.80
C ASN A 347 -5.21 32.80 8.62
N ALA A 348 -6.55 32.75 8.60
CA ALA A 348 -7.31 31.64 9.16
C ALA A 348 -7.68 30.62 8.09
N VAL A 349 -7.88 29.37 8.51
CA VAL A 349 -8.49 28.32 7.70
C VAL A 349 -9.49 27.55 8.54
N VAL A 350 -10.64 27.25 7.94
CA VAL A 350 -11.67 26.40 8.55
C VAL A 350 -11.72 25.07 7.79
N LEU A 351 -11.88 23.96 8.49
CA LEU A 351 -11.91 22.61 7.92
C LEU A 351 -13.11 21.82 8.44
N THR A 352 -13.52 20.79 7.69
CA THR A 352 -14.52 19.82 8.14
C THR A 352 -14.26 18.42 7.62
N GLY A 353 -14.38 17.44 8.52
CA GLY A 353 -14.40 16.01 8.19
C GLY A 353 -15.81 15.42 8.20
N ILE A 354 -16.84 16.28 8.31
CA ILE A 354 -18.24 15.85 8.31
C ILE A 354 -18.64 15.46 6.89
N GLN A 355 -19.03 14.19 6.69
CA GLN A 355 -19.56 13.68 5.42
C GLN A 355 -21.01 14.15 5.19
N ASP A 356 -21.18 15.45 4.95
CA ASP A 356 -22.45 16.10 4.63
C ASP A 356 -22.23 17.23 3.62
N LEU A 357 -23.04 17.26 2.57
CA LEU A 357 -22.87 18.20 1.45
C LEU A 357 -22.92 19.65 1.91
N ASN A 358 -23.83 19.99 2.83
CA ASN A 358 -23.97 21.35 3.34
C ASN A 358 -22.80 21.71 4.25
N ALA A 359 -22.35 20.79 5.11
CA ALA A 359 -21.20 21.05 5.97
C ALA A 359 -19.92 21.31 5.15
N GLN A 360 -19.65 20.46 4.15
CA GLN A 360 -18.52 20.64 3.24
C GLN A 360 -18.64 21.97 2.46
N GLY A 361 -19.82 22.25 1.91
CA GLY A 361 -20.09 23.52 1.22
C GLY A 361 -19.88 24.75 2.10
N LEU A 362 -20.35 24.73 3.35
CA LEU A 362 -20.17 25.83 4.30
C LEU A 362 -18.70 26.14 4.57
N VAL A 363 -17.84 25.13 4.69
CA VAL A 363 -16.39 25.37 4.89
C VAL A 363 -15.75 26.00 3.65
N LEU A 364 -16.13 25.55 2.45
CA LEU A 364 -15.68 26.20 1.22
C LEU A 364 -16.20 27.64 1.11
N GLU A 365 -17.40 27.95 1.60
CA GLU A 365 -17.92 29.33 1.72
C GLU A 365 -17.13 30.16 2.73
N ILE A 366 -16.87 29.63 3.92
CA ILE A 366 -16.11 30.35 4.95
C ILE A 366 -14.70 30.69 4.43
N ASN A 367 -13.98 29.72 3.86
CA ASN A 367 -12.62 29.95 3.38
C ASN A 367 -12.57 30.95 2.23
N ALA A 368 -13.58 30.96 1.34
CA ALA A 368 -13.73 31.97 0.31
C ALA A 368 -14.05 33.36 0.90
N LEU A 369 -14.96 33.44 1.88
CA LEU A 369 -15.37 34.68 2.55
C LEU A 369 -14.19 35.36 3.25
N ILE A 370 -13.38 34.60 3.98
CA ILE A 370 -12.20 35.14 4.69
C ILE A 370 -10.98 35.31 3.79
N LYS A 371 -11.06 34.88 2.52
CA LYS A 371 -9.96 34.86 1.54
C LYS A 371 -8.73 34.15 2.11
N SER A 372 -8.90 32.93 2.61
CA SER A 372 -7.84 32.19 3.29
C SER A 372 -6.63 31.97 2.37
N ASN A 373 -5.46 32.45 2.80
CA ASN A 373 -4.18 32.19 2.14
C ASN A 373 -3.79 30.70 2.15
N SER A 374 -4.41 29.93 3.04
CA SER A 374 -4.16 28.49 3.18
C SER A 374 -5.06 27.65 2.28
N PHE A 375 -6.02 28.25 1.56
CA PHE A 375 -6.93 27.54 0.68
C PHE A 375 -6.68 27.94 -0.77
N ASP A 376 -6.31 26.97 -1.59
CA ASP A 376 -6.11 27.14 -3.03
C ASP A 376 -7.28 26.51 -3.80
N PRO A 377 -8.20 27.33 -4.35
CA PRO A 377 -9.35 26.83 -5.10
C PRO A 377 -9.02 26.37 -6.54
N GLU A 378 -7.83 26.70 -7.05
CA GLU A 378 -7.49 26.44 -8.45
C GLU A 378 -6.83 25.07 -8.66
N THR A 379 -6.11 24.59 -7.64
CA THR A 379 -5.46 23.28 -7.62
C THR A 379 -6.33 22.26 -6.90
N LEU A 380 -6.72 21.20 -7.60
CA LEU A 380 -7.46 20.08 -7.00
C LEU A 380 -6.49 19.05 -6.43
N VAL A 381 -6.88 18.44 -5.32
CA VAL A 381 -6.29 17.18 -4.87
C VAL A 381 -7.07 16.02 -5.50
N LEU A 382 -6.35 15.13 -6.20
CA LEU A 382 -6.91 14.05 -7.04
C LEU A 382 -6.76 12.65 -6.42
N THR A 383 -6.33 12.58 -5.16
CA THR A 383 -6.06 11.33 -4.43
C THR A 383 -7.32 10.59 -3.97
N ARG A 384 -8.50 11.21 -4.07
CA ARG A 384 -9.81 10.58 -3.84
C ARG A 384 -10.81 11.05 -4.89
N GLN A 385 -11.36 10.12 -5.64
CA GLN A 385 -12.28 10.42 -6.75
C GLN A 385 -13.52 9.50 -6.75
N GLY A 386 -13.73 8.72 -5.69
CA GLY A 386 -14.87 7.82 -5.53
C GLY A 386 -16.23 8.51 -5.69
N ASP A 387 -17.21 7.75 -6.16
CA ASP A 387 -18.60 8.20 -6.33
C ASP A 387 -19.59 7.17 -5.75
N ASP A 388 -20.05 7.44 -4.52
CA ASP A 388 -20.97 6.55 -3.80
C ASP A 388 -22.33 6.41 -4.50
N LYS A 389 -22.77 7.44 -5.26
CA LYS A 389 -24.02 7.41 -6.01
C LYS A 389 -23.87 6.49 -7.23
N ALA A 390 -22.75 6.57 -7.93
CA ALA A 390 -22.44 5.67 -9.05
C ALA A 390 -22.31 4.22 -8.58
N VAL A 391 -21.65 3.96 -7.45
CA VAL A 391 -21.56 2.62 -6.85
C VAL A 391 -22.94 2.10 -6.45
N SER A 392 -23.78 2.95 -5.84
CA SER A 392 -25.16 2.58 -5.51
C SER A 392 -26.02 2.27 -6.74
N LYS A 393 -25.82 3.00 -7.84
CA LYS A 393 -26.45 2.74 -9.14
C LYS A 393 -25.97 1.40 -9.71
N LEU A 394 -24.66 1.15 -9.70
CA LEU A 394 -24.06 -0.09 -10.16
C LEU A 394 -24.70 -1.32 -9.50
N LEU A 395 -24.86 -1.29 -8.17
CA LEU A 395 -25.49 -2.39 -7.45
C LEU A 395 -26.92 -2.66 -7.93
N LYS A 396 -27.72 -1.61 -8.17
CA LYS A 396 -29.06 -1.75 -8.71
C LYS A 396 -29.04 -2.33 -10.12
N ASP A 397 -28.19 -1.80 -11.00
CA ASP A 397 -28.10 -2.22 -12.40
C ASP A 397 -27.60 -3.67 -12.56
N MET A 398 -26.64 -4.09 -11.73
CA MET A 398 -26.20 -5.49 -11.65
C MET A 398 -27.34 -6.40 -11.21
N ASN A 399 -28.07 -6.02 -10.16
CA ASN A 399 -29.19 -6.82 -9.64
C ASN A 399 -30.39 -6.86 -10.59
N SER A 400 -30.57 -5.85 -11.43
CA SER A 400 -31.57 -5.82 -12.51
C SER A 400 -31.12 -6.54 -13.79
N GLY A 401 -29.87 -7.00 -13.87
CA GLY A 401 -29.33 -7.73 -15.04
C GLY A 401 -28.93 -6.84 -16.22
N ASN A 402 -28.84 -5.52 -16.00
CA ASN A 402 -28.46 -4.53 -17.02
C ASN A 402 -26.95 -4.48 -17.26
N VAL A 403 -26.16 -4.97 -16.30
CA VAL A 403 -24.69 -5.07 -16.41
C VAL A 403 -24.29 -6.44 -16.94
N GLY A 404 -23.58 -6.44 -18.06
CA GLY A 404 -23.11 -7.65 -18.72
C GLY A 404 -21.69 -8.06 -18.31
N ALA A 405 -20.82 -7.08 -18.05
CA ALA A 405 -19.46 -7.34 -17.57
C ALA A 405 -19.06 -6.38 -16.45
N VAL A 406 -18.27 -6.88 -15.49
CA VAL A 406 -17.62 -6.06 -14.46
C VAL A 406 -16.13 -6.42 -14.42
N ILE A 407 -15.26 -5.43 -14.64
CA ILE A 407 -13.80 -5.55 -14.50
C ILE A 407 -13.38 -4.72 -13.30
N MET A 408 -12.76 -5.38 -12.33
CA MET A 408 -12.36 -4.81 -11.04
C MET A 408 -10.84 -4.71 -10.96
N ALA A 409 -10.32 -3.56 -10.55
CA ALA A 409 -8.88 -3.36 -10.34
C ALA A 409 -8.60 -2.51 -9.09
N GLY A 410 -7.85 -3.08 -8.14
CA GLY A 410 -7.48 -2.40 -6.90
C GLY A 410 -8.63 -2.23 -5.90
N VAL A 411 -9.72 -3.00 -6.05
CA VAL A 411 -10.90 -2.90 -5.19
C VAL A 411 -11.26 -4.27 -4.61
N ASN A 412 -11.77 -4.27 -3.38
CA ASN A 412 -12.31 -5.47 -2.74
C ASN A 412 -13.74 -5.23 -2.19
N PRO A 413 -14.75 -4.98 -3.06
CA PRO A 413 -16.08 -4.58 -2.61
C PRO A 413 -16.80 -5.66 -1.79
N VAL A 414 -16.46 -6.95 -1.97
CA VAL A 414 -17.03 -8.04 -1.16
C VAL A 414 -16.62 -7.92 0.31
N TYR A 415 -15.44 -7.36 0.59
CA TYR A 415 -14.98 -7.10 1.96
C TYR A 415 -15.45 -5.74 2.47
N THR A 416 -15.34 -4.68 1.65
CA THR A 416 -15.46 -3.29 2.14
C THR A 416 -16.85 -2.65 1.94
N LEU A 417 -17.73 -3.20 1.09
CA LEU A 417 -19.06 -2.62 0.94
C LEU A 417 -19.95 -2.94 2.15
N PRO A 418 -20.71 -1.97 2.68
CA PRO A 418 -21.70 -2.21 3.74
C PRO A 418 -22.77 -3.25 3.36
N ASN A 419 -23.06 -3.39 2.06
CA ASN A 419 -24.05 -4.30 1.49
C ASN A 419 -23.41 -5.31 0.51
N ALA A 420 -22.26 -5.88 0.88
CA ALA A 420 -21.52 -6.85 0.07
C ALA A 420 -22.35 -8.02 -0.49
N SER A 421 -23.37 -8.49 0.23
CA SER A 421 -24.26 -9.56 -0.25
C SER A 421 -24.98 -9.18 -1.55
N ALA A 422 -25.48 -7.94 -1.67
CA ALA A 422 -26.13 -7.46 -2.89
C ALA A 422 -25.14 -7.35 -4.05
N PHE A 423 -23.87 -7.04 -3.78
CA PHE A 423 -22.81 -7.03 -4.78
C PHE A 423 -22.54 -8.45 -5.32
N VAL A 424 -22.39 -9.44 -4.43
CA VAL A 424 -22.18 -10.84 -4.80
C VAL A 424 -23.34 -11.40 -5.60
N GLU A 425 -24.59 -11.13 -5.21
CA GLU A 425 -25.76 -11.55 -5.99
C GLU A 425 -25.85 -10.85 -7.35
N GLY A 426 -25.44 -9.59 -7.43
CA GLY A 426 -25.29 -8.88 -8.70
C GLY A 426 -24.22 -9.49 -9.60
N LEU A 427 -23.05 -9.85 -9.05
CA LEU A 427 -21.94 -10.45 -9.82
C LEU A 427 -22.36 -11.74 -10.52
N LYS A 428 -23.15 -12.60 -9.84
CA LYS A 428 -23.68 -13.85 -10.42
C LYS A 428 -24.56 -13.64 -11.65
N LYS A 429 -25.13 -12.44 -11.82
CA LYS A 429 -25.99 -12.11 -12.98
C LYS A 429 -25.21 -11.57 -14.17
N THR A 430 -23.92 -11.26 -13.99
CA THR A 430 -23.05 -10.79 -15.08
C THR A 430 -22.59 -11.97 -15.94
N VAL A 431 -22.32 -11.71 -17.22
CA VAL A 431 -21.77 -12.70 -18.17
C VAL A 431 -20.26 -12.89 -17.95
N LEU A 432 -19.60 -11.81 -17.50
CA LEU A 432 -18.18 -11.75 -17.25
C LEU A 432 -17.90 -10.95 -15.97
N SER A 433 -17.20 -11.57 -15.03
CA SER A 433 -16.60 -10.88 -13.89
C SER A 433 -15.09 -11.13 -13.88
N VAL A 434 -14.32 -10.04 -13.79
CA VAL A 434 -12.85 -10.07 -13.78
C VAL A 434 -12.33 -9.25 -12.60
N CYS A 435 -11.36 -9.78 -11.87
CA CYS A 435 -10.70 -9.11 -10.75
C CYS A 435 -9.19 -9.13 -10.96
N PHE A 436 -8.54 -7.98 -10.93
CA PHE A 436 -7.09 -7.87 -10.87
C PHE A 436 -6.68 -7.62 -9.42
N SER A 437 -6.04 -8.61 -8.80
CA SER A 437 -5.60 -8.55 -7.40
C SER A 437 -4.24 -9.21 -7.23
N MET A 438 -3.51 -8.78 -6.19
CA MET A 438 -2.26 -9.42 -5.80
C MET A 438 -2.50 -10.72 -5.03
N LYS A 439 -3.70 -10.91 -4.44
CA LYS A 439 -4.05 -12.03 -3.57
C LYS A 439 -5.39 -12.63 -4.00
N ASN A 440 -5.65 -13.87 -3.59
CA ASN A 440 -6.98 -14.46 -3.74
C ASN A 440 -7.92 -13.99 -2.60
N ASP A 441 -8.24 -12.69 -2.61
CA ASP A 441 -9.10 -12.05 -1.61
C ASP A 441 -10.59 -12.40 -1.76
N GLU A 442 -11.44 -11.80 -0.91
CA GLU A 442 -12.88 -12.05 -0.88
C GLU A 442 -13.54 -11.78 -2.24
N THR A 443 -13.13 -10.73 -2.95
CA THR A 443 -13.68 -10.39 -4.27
C THR A 443 -13.15 -11.33 -5.34
N ALA A 444 -11.85 -11.62 -5.34
CA ALA A 444 -11.24 -12.59 -6.24
C ALA A 444 -11.92 -13.97 -6.13
N SER A 445 -12.22 -14.43 -4.91
CA SER A 445 -12.88 -15.71 -4.65
C SER A 445 -14.33 -15.82 -5.19
N LYS A 446 -14.97 -14.68 -5.49
CA LYS A 446 -16.34 -14.60 -6.03
C LYS A 446 -16.38 -14.22 -7.51
N THR A 447 -15.21 -14.10 -8.13
CA THR A 447 -15.06 -13.62 -9.50
C THR A 447 -14.67 -14.77 -10.42
N GLN A 448 -15.16 -14.75 -11.66
CA GLN A 448 -14.88 -15.81 -12.62
C GLN A 448 -13.41 -15.82 -13.05
N TYR A 449 -12.85 -14.67 -13.38
CA TYR A 449 -11.45 -14.53 -13.79
C TYR A 449 -10.68 -13.68 -12.80
N VAL A 450 -9.53 -14.17 -12.38
CA VAL A 450 -8.62 -13.40 -11.52
C VAL A 450 -7.29 -13.22 -12.24
N GLY A 451 -6.93 -11.97 -12.56
CA GLY A 451 -5.62 -11.63 -13.07
C GLY A 451 -4.67 -11.35 -11.90
N ALA A 452 -3.51 -12.01 -11.87
CA ALA A 452 -2.47 -11.69 -10.91
C ALA A 452 -1.93 -10.27 -11.18
N ALA A 453 -2.23 -9.33 -10.29
CA ALA A 453 -1.77 -7.95 -10.42
C ALA A 453 -0.30 -7.82 -9.97
N PRO A 454 0.52 -7.01 -10.66
CA PRO A 454 1.86 -6.69 -10.21
C PRO A 454 1.81 -5.80 -8.96
N HIS A 455 2.85 -5.88 -8.14
CA HIS A 455 3.11 -4.85 -7.14
C HIS A 455 3.58 -3.55 -7.85
N TYR A 456 3.40 -2.38 -7.24
CA TYR A 456 3.77 -1.10 -7.89
C TYR A 456 5.28 -0.98 -8.21
N LEU A 457 6.13 -1.76 -7.53
CA LEU A 457 7.57 -1.85 -7.81
C LEU A 457 7.92 -2.79 -8.99
N GLU A 458 6.93 -3.49 -9.55
CA GLU A 458 7.06 -4.40 -10.69
C GLU A 458 6.27 -3.89 -11.90
N SER A 459 5.75 -2.66 -11.84
CA SER A 459 4.91 -2.08 -12.89
C SER A 459 5.45 -0.73 -13.36
N TRP A 460 4.91 -0.28 -14.49
CA TRP A 460 5.14 1.06 -15.03
C TRP A 460 3.87 1.89 -14.88
N GLY A 461 4.02 3.15 -14.51
CA GLY A 461 2.90 4.07 -14.33
C GLY A 461 3.36 5.50 -14.06
N ASP A 462 2.38 6.38 -13.83
CA ASP A 462 2.56 7.78 -13.47
C ASP A 462 1.62 8.18 -12.33
N LEU A 463 1.92 9.31 -11.68
CA LEU A 463 1.13 9.87 -10.58
C LEU A 463 0.93 11.37 -10.77
N GLU A 464 -0.32 11.81 -10.78
CA GLU A 464 -0.76 13.20 -10.69
C GLU A 464 -1.65 13.38 -9.44
N ALA A 465 -1.03 13.53 -8.26
CA ALA A 465 -1.77 13.65 -7.00
C ALA A 465 -2.52 14.98 -6.84
N LYS A 466 -2.03 16.05 -7.48
CA LYS A 466 -2.68 17.35 -7.57
C LYS A 466 -2.82 17.73 -9.03
N SER A 467 -3.95 18.32 -9.42
CA SER A 467 -4.10 18.81 -10.79
C SER A 467 -3.04 19.86 -11.08
N SER A 468 -2.53 19.89 -12.30
CA SER A 468 -1.90 21.12 -12.78
C SER A 468 -2.83 22.31 -12.54
N ALA A 469 -2.31 23.41 -11.99
CA ALA A 469 -3.05 24.68 -11.93
C ALA A 469 -3.32 25.08 -13.37
N LEU A 470 -4.52 24.77 -13.85
CA LEU A 470 -4.91 25.05 -15.23
C LEU A 470 -5.05 26.57 -15.37
N ASN A 471 -4.36 27.11 -16.38
CA ASN A 471 -4.77 28.35 -17.03
C ASN A 471 -6.19 28.25 -17.57
#